data_AF-A0A5C2H5I0-F1
#
_entry.id   AF-A0A5C2H5I0-F1
#
_cell.length_a   1.000
_cell.length_b   1.000
_cell.length_c   1.000
_cell.angle_alpha   90.00
_cell.angle_beta   90.00
_cell.angle_gamma   90.00
#
_symmetry.space_group_name_H-M   'P 1'
#
loop_
_entity.id
_entity.type
_entity.pdbx_description
1 polymer ?
#
loop_
_entity_poly.entity_id
_entity_poly.type
_entity_poly.pdbx_seq_one_letter_code
_entity_poly.pdbx_strand_id
1 'polypeptide(L)'
;MYTDNLNKIDKKIEQLIDDKTTYNFDTLRQKVEKILTGIEMFMIEDELDSKAVNLYLKKVITQRNEIAKQKEKSIFQDTKENRYKLIEEICKKCEFNSQEELSKKIEELEKKSVYELKEILNNII
;
A
#
# COMPACT_ATOMS: atom_id res chain seq x y z
N MET A 1 17.69 -21.45 22.33
CA MET A 1 18.70 -20.73 21.51
C MET A 1 18.20 -20.48 20.08
N TYR A 2 17.72 -21.49 19.34
CA TYR A 2 17.17 -21.29 17.99
C TYR A 2 15.91 -20.41 17.92
N THR A 3 15.05 -20.46 18.94
CA THR A 3 13.83 -19.65 19.01
C THR A 3 14.11 -18.14 19.01
N ASP A 4 15.18 -17.70 19.67
CA ASP A 4 15.57 -16.28 19.69
C ASP A 4 16.12 -15.81 18.35
N ASN A 5 16.79 -16.70 17.61
CA ASN A 5 17.30 -16.41 16.28
C ASN A 5 16.15 -16.31 15.27
N LEU A 6 15.16 -17.22 15.35
CA LEU A 6 13.92 -17.13 14.57
C LEU A 6 13.16 -15.83 14.83
N ASN A 7 12.99 -15.45 16.10
CA ASN A 7 12.36 -14.18 16.46
C ASN A 7 13.11 -12.96 15.89
N LYS A 8 14.45 -13.00 15.81
CA LYS A 8 15.25 -11.93 15.20
C LYS A 8 15.04 -11.85 13.68
N ILE A 9 14.87 -12.99 13.01
CA ILE A 9 14.55 -13.04 11.57
C ILE A 9 13.19 -12.42 11.33
N ASP A 10 12.17 -12.89 12.05
CA ASP A 10 10.81 -12.42 11.86
C ASP A 10 10.73 -10.90 12.03
N LYS A 11 11.38 -10.34 13.06
CA LYS A 11 11.47 -8.88 13.24
C LYS A 11 12.12 -8.16 12.06
N LYS A 12 13.23 -8.67 11.51
CA LYS A 12 13.91 -8.05 10.37
C LYS A 12 13.08 -8.18 9.08
N ILE A 13 12.37 -9.29 8.92
CA ILE A 13 11.47 -9.53 7.79
C ILE A 13 10.26 -8.60 7.87
N GLU A 14 9.66 -8.43 9.04
CA GLU A 14 8.59 -7.45 9.29
C GLU A 14 9.06 -6.02 8.99
N GLN A 15 10.25 -5.63 9.48
CA GLN A 15 10.84 -4.33 9.14
C GLN A 15 11.01 -4.14 7.63
N LEU A 16 11.42 -5.19 6.91
CA LEU A 16 11.53 -5.15 5.46
C LEU A 16 10.16 -5.09 4.76
N ILE A 17 9.10 -5.62 5.36
CA ILE A 17 7.73 -5.52 4.83
C ILE A 17 7.18 -4.10 5.02
N ASP A 18 7.40 -3.51 6.19
CA ASP A 18 6.87 -2.18 6.54
C ASP A 18 7.69 -1.01 5.94
N ASP A 19 8.90 -1.28 5.46
CA ASP A 19 9.74 -0.29 4.78
C ASP A 19 9.03 0.30 3.56
N LYS A 20 8.88 1.63 3.54
CA LYS A 20 8.17 2.38 2.48
C LYS A 20 9.00 2.55 1.20
N THR A 21 10.27 2.16 1.20
CA THR A 21 11.15 2.26 0.04
C THR A 21 10.72 1.29 -1.05
N THR A 22 10.67 1.75 -2.30
CA THR A 22 10.40 0.87 -3.45
C THR A 22 11.66 0.06 -3.78
N TYR A 23 11.54 -1.26 -3.72
CA TYR A 23 12.61 -2.18 -4.07
C TYR A 23 12.21 -3.02 -5.29
N ASN A 24 13.18 -3.28 -6.17
CA ASN A 24 13.04 -4.31 -7.19
C ASN A 24 13.27 -5.71 -6.59
N PHE A 25 12.98 -6.74 -7.39
CA PHE A 25 13.10 -8.14 -6.98
C PHE A 25 14.51 -8.48 -6.46
N ASP A 26 15.55 -8.10 -7.19
CA ASP A 26 16.95 -8.42 -6.84
C ASP A 26 17.35 -7.77 -5.51
N THR A 27 16.92 -6.54 -5.26
CA THR A 27 17.21 -5.84 -4.01
C THR A 27 16.50 -6.49 -2.82
N LEU A 28 15.24 -6.91 -3.00
CA LEU A 28 14.51 -7.64 -1.96
C LEU A 28 15.18 -8.99 -1.67
N ARG A 29 15.59 -9.71 -2.72
CA ARG A 29 16.29 -10.97 -2.59
C ARG A 29 17.59 -10.83 -1.80
N GLN A 30 18.44 -9.87 -2.18
CA GLN A 30 19.70 -9.59 -1.46
C GLN A 30 19.47 -9.23 0.01
N LYS A 31 18.40 -8.47 0.31
CA LYS A 31 18.06 -8.12 1.70
C LYS A 31 17.61 -9.34 2.50
N VAL A 32 16.79 -10.21 1.90
CA VAL A 32 16.37 -11.47 2.53
C VAL A 32 17.58 -12.38 2.75
N GLU A 33 18.45 -12.55 1.76
CA GLU A 33 19.68 -13.33 1.88
C GLU A 33 20.53 -12.82 3.06
N LYS A 34 20.80 -11.51 3.13
CA LYS A 34 21.52 -10.89 4.26
C LYS A 34 20.88 -11.12 5.63
N ILE A 35 19.54 -11.19 5.70
CA ILE A 35 18.83 -11.48 6.95
C ILE A 35 19.07 -12.92 7.38
N LEU A 36 19.05 -13.87 6.43
CA LEU A 36 19.15 -15.30 6.69
C LEU A 36 20.59 -15.79 6.88
N THR A 37 21.58 -15.22 6.18
CA THR A 37 23.02 -15.56 6.32
C THR A 37 23.54 -15.39 7.74
N GLY A 38 22.92 -14.53 8.55
CA GLY A 38 23.32 -14.34 9.94
C GLY A 38 22.99 -15.51 10.88
N ILE A 39 22.40 -16.60 10.37
CA ILE A 39 21.86 -17.69 11.20
C ILE A 39 22.19 -19.05 10.60
N GLU A 40 22.93 -19.83 11.40
CA GLU A 40 23.45 -21.16 11.03
C GLU A 40 22.36 -22.15 10.60
N MET A 41 21.14 -22.04 11.12
CA MET A 41 20.05 -22.97 10.79
C MET A 41 19.59 -22.92 9.32
N PHE A 42 19.96 -21.86 8.59
CA PHE A 42 19.69 -21.74 7.16
C PHE A 42 20.92 -22.04 6.31
N MET A 43 22.03 -22.47 6.90
CA MET A 43 23.22 -22.88 6.17
C MET A 43 23.15 -24.40 5.95
N ILE A 44 23.24 -24.84 4.69
CA ILE A 44 23.32 -26.23 4.26
C ILE A 44 24.61 -26.36 3.46
N GLU A 45 25.54 -27.20 3.91
CA GLU A 45 26.83 -27.40 3.22
C GLU A 45 27.60 -26.08 2.97
N ASP A 46 27.64 -25.21 3.99
CA ASP A 46 28.26 -23.86 3.94
C ASP A 46 27.61 -22.88 2.94
N GLU A 47 26.49 -23.26 2.31
CA GLU A 47 25.68 -22.41 1.45
C GLU A 47 24.36 -22.04 2.12
N LEU A 48 23.86 -20.84 1.81
CA LEU A 48 22.55 -20.42 2.29
C LEU A 48 21.44 -21.22 1.59
N ASP A 49 20.50 -21.77 2.37
CA ASP A 49 19.38 -22.54 1.85
C ASP A 49 18.51 -21.68 0.93
N SER A 50 18.65 -21.94 -0.36
CA SER A 50 17.90 -21.28 -1.41
C SER A 50 16.38 -21.45 -1.25
N LYS A 51 15.91 -22.55 -0.65
CA LYS A 51 14.48 -22.77 -0.38
C LYS A 51 13.99 -21.84 0.71
N ALA A 52 14.76 -21.67 1.80
CA ALA A 52 14.47 -20.70 2.84
C ALA A 52 14.43 -19.28 2.28
N VAL A 53 15.42 -18.88 1.49
CA VAL A 53 15.46 -17.57 0.82
C VAL A 53 14.20 -17.35 -0.01
N ASN A 54 13.83 -18.30 -0.87
CA ASN A 54 12.65 -18.19 -1.71
C ASN A 54 11.34 -18.08 -0.89
N LEU A 55 11.24 -18.82 0.22
CA LEU A 55 10.07 -18.79 1.10
C LEU A 55 9.90 -17.40 1.74
N TYR A 56 10.96 -16.87 2.34
CA TYR A 56 10.93 -15.55 2.98
C TYR A 56 10.76 -14.42 1.95
N LEU A 57 11.39 -14.53 0.78
CA LEU A 57 11.22 -13.57 -0.31
C LEU A 57 9.77 -13.52 -0.79
N LYS A 58 9.13 -14.69 -0.97
CA LYS A 58 7.71 -14.77 -1.31
C LYS A 58 6.84 -14.13 -0.24
N LYS A 59 7.10 -14.38 1.06
CA LYS A 59 6.38 -13.76 2.19
C LYS A 59 6.46 -12.22 2.11
N VAL A 60 7.67 -11.68 1.93
CA VAL A 60 7.90 -10.23 1.83
C VAL A 60 7.15 -9.62 0.65
N ILE A 61 7.26 -10.22 -0.54
CA ILE A 61 6.59 -9.70 -1.76
C ILE A 61 5.08 -9.73 -1.58
N THR A 62 4.51 -10.85 -1.12
CA THR A 62 3.07 -11.00 -0.93
C THR A 62 2.54 -9.94 0.04
N GLN A 63 3.15 -9.79 1.22
CA GLN A 63 2.65 -8.86 2.22
C GLN A 63 2.82 -7.40 1.80
N ARG A 64 3.94 -7.03 1.17
CA ARG A 64 4.12 -5.68 0.62
C ARG A 64 3.07 -5.35 -0.44
N ASN A 65 2.72 -6.30 -1.31
CA ASN A 65 1.66 -6.14 -2.30
C ASN A 65 0.27 -6.03 -1.64
N GLU A 66 0.00 -6.79 -0.58
CA GLU A 66 -1.24 -6.67 0.18
C GLU A 66 -1.37 -5.29 0.85
N ILE A 67 -0.29 -4.78 1.46
CA ILE A 67 -0.25 -3.44 2.05
C ILE A 67 -0.49 -2.38 0.98
N ALA A 68 0.12 -2.50 -0.20
CA ALA A 68 -0.12 -1.59 -1.32
C ALA A 68 -1.60 -1.60 -1.75
N LYS A 69 -2.19 -2.80 -1.93
CA LYS A 69 -3.62 -2.97 -2.25
C LYS A 69 -4.54 -2.45 -1.15
N GLN A 70 -4.17 -2.59 0.12
CA GLN A 70 -4.94 -2.05 1.24
C GLN A 70 -4.86 -0.52 1.28
N LYS A 71 -3.70 0.07 0.99
CA LYS A 71 -3.57 1.53 0.87
C LYS A 71 -4.42 2.07 -0.28
N GLU A 72 -4.40 1.40 -1.43
CA GLU A 72 -5.31 1.69 -2.53
C GLU A 72 -6.76 1.62 -2.03
N LYS A 73 -7.20 0.50 -1.44
CA LYS A 73 -8.56 0.34 -0.88
C LYS A 73 -8.92 1.35 0.21
N SER A 74 -7.97 1.78 1.05
CA SER A 74 -8.21 2.77 2.12
C SER A 74 -8.48 4.17 1.55
N ILE A 75 -7.86 4.50 0.41
CA ILE A 75 -8.16 5.70 -0.38
C ILE A 75 -9.55 5.59 -1.06
N PHE A 76 -10.15 4.39 -1.10
CA PHE A 76 -11.48 4.10 -1.66
C PHE A 76 -12.58 3.88 -0.61
N GLN A 77 -12.36 4.23 0.66
CA GLN A 77 -13.44 4.14 1.65
C GLN A 77 -14.51 5.20 1.34
N ASP A 78 -15.69 4.74 0.91
CA ASP A 78 -16.91 5.53 0.73
C ASP A 78 -17.51 5.94 2.09
N THR A 79 -16.74 6.74 2.83
CA THR A 79 -17.23 7.42 4.03
C THR A 79 -17.90 8.73 3.63
N LYS A 80 -18.89 9.16 4.41
CA LYS A 80 -19.52 10.48 4.22
C LYS A 80 -18.47 11.61 4.20
N GLU A 81 -17.47 11.54 5.07
CA GLU A 81 -16.41 12.55 5.13
C GLU A 81 -15.57 12.60 3.85
N ASN A 82 -15.14 11.45 3.31
CA ASN A 82 -14.40 11.41 2.05
C ASN A 82 -15.27 11.87 0.87
N ARG A 83 -16.55 11.52 0.88
CA ARG A 83 -17.51 11.96 -0.14
C ARG A 83 -17.62 13.48 -0.16
N TYR A 84 -17.84 14.11 1.00
CA TYR A 84 -17.94 15.58 1.08
C TYR A 84 -16.62 16.27 0.72
N LYS A 85 -15.46 15.72 1.09
CA LYS A 85 -14.15 16.23 0.65
C LYS A 85 -14.02 16.24 -0.88
N LEU A 86 -14.40 15.15 -1.54
CA LEU A 86 -14.35 15.06 -3.00
C LEU A 86 -15.32 16.04 -3.67
N ILE A 87 -16.54 16.16 -3.15
CA ILE A 87 -17.53 17.14 -3.63
C ILE A 87 -16.97 18.56 -3.50
N GLU A 88 -16.38 18.90 -2.35
CA GLU A 88 -15.78 20.22 -2.11
C GLU A 88 -14.64 20.50 -3.10
N GLU A 89 -13.75 19.53 -3.35
CA GLU A 89 -12.66 19.70 -4.33
C GLU A 89 -13.17 19.87 -5.77
N ILE A 90 -14.20 19.12 -6.16
CA ILE A 90 -14.84 19.28 -7.48
C ILE A 90 -15.42 20.69 -7.61
N CYS A 91 -16.20 21.12 -6.61
CA CYS A 91 -16.79 22.45 -6.61
C CYS A 91 -15.72 23.56 -6.61
N LYS A 92 -14.60 23.42 -5.89
CA LYS A 92 -13.50 24.40 -5.93
C LYS A 92 -12.86 24.58 -7.31
N LYS A 93 -12.90 23.54 -8.16
CA LYS A 93 -12.37 23.59 -9.53
C LYS A 93 -13.40 24.06 -10.56
N CYS A 94 -14.68 24.11 -10.20
CA CYS A 94 -15.72 24.61 -11.07
C CYS A 94 -15.91 26.12 -10.88
N GLU A 95 -16.21 26.82 -11.97
CA GLU A 95 -16.66 28.21 -11.90
C GLU A 95 -18.18 28.23 -11.74
N PHE A 96 -18.67 28.97 -10.74
CA PHE A 96 -20.11 29.14 -10.49
C PHE A 96 -20.46 30.61 -10.53
N ASN A 97 -21.55 30.94 -11.22
CA ASN A 97 -22.02 32.32 -11.37
C ASN A 97 -23.06 32.71 -10.32
N SER A 98 -23.57 31.73 -9.56
CA SER A 98 -24.55 31.96 -8.50
C SER A 98 -24.50 30.89 -7.42
N GLN A 99 -25.03 31.22 -6.24
CA GLN A 99 -25.22 30.26 -5.16
C GLN A 99 -26.21 29.15 -5.53
N GLU A 100 -27.22 29.44 -6.37
CA GLU A 100 -28.18 28.44 -6.82
C GLU A 100 -27.53 27.39 -7.73
N GLU A 101 -26.60 27.82 -8.59
CA GLU A 101 -25.82 26.93 -9.46
C GLU A 101 -24.90 26.01 -8.65
N LEU A 102 -24.24 26.55 -7.62
CA LEU A 102 -23.44 25.77 -6.68
C LEU A 102 -24.29 24.73 -5.93
N SER A 103 -25.44 25.13 -5.39
CA SER A 103 -26.34 24.21 -4.65
C SER A 103 -26.84 23.08 -5.53
N LYS A 104 -27.28 23.38 -6.77
CA LYS A 104 -27.70 22.35 -7.73
C LYS A 104 -26.56 21.39 -8.07
N LYS A 105 -25.34 21.89 -8.17
CA LYS A 105 -24.17 21.05 -8.44
C LYS A 105 -23.85 20.12 -7.27
N ILE A 106 -23.92 20.61 -6.05
CA ILE A 106 -23.71 19.79 -4.84
C ILE A 106 -24.76 18.66 -4.78
N GLU A 107 -26.05 18.96 -5.00
CA GLU A 107 -27.12 17.95 -5.03
C GLU A 107 -26.93 16.89 -6.12
N GLU A 108 -26.38 17.27 -7.28
CA GLU A 108 -26.01 16.33 -8.34
C GLU A 108 -24.89 15.40 -7.90
N LEU A 109 -23.84 15.96 -7.26
CA LEU A 109 -22.65 15.22 -6.83
C LEU A 109 -22.94 14.30 -5.64
N GLU A 110 -23.85 14.68 -4.72
CA GLU A 110 -24.24 13.82 -3.58
C GLU A 110 -24.89 12.49 -4.00
N LYS A 111 -25.49 12.46 -5.19
CA LYS A 111 -26.12 11.25 -5.78
C LYS A 111 -25.10 10.30 -6.41
N LYS A 112 -23.86 10.72 -6.60
CA LYS A 112 -22.81 9.94 -7.24
C LYS A 112 -22.02 9.12 -6.22
N SER A 113 -21.47 7.99 -6.69
CA SER A 113 -20.54 7.19 -5.90
C SER A 113 -19.18 7.89 -5.76
N VAL A 114 -18.40 7.53 -4.74
CA VAL A 114 -17.03 8.04 -4.56
C VAL A 114 -16.13 7.74 -5.77
N TYR A 115 -16.39 6.64 -6.49
CA TYR A 115 -15.69 6.32 -7.73
C TYR A 115 -15.98 7.37 -8.82
N GLU A 116 -17.26 7.65 -9.08
CA GLU A 116 -17.69 8.63 -10.08
C GLU A 116 -17.24 10.06 -9.74
N LEU A 117 -17.28 10.43 -8.45
CA LEU A 117 -16.78 11.73 -8.00
C LEU A 117 -15.29 11.91 -8.33
N LYS A 118 -14.47 10.85 -8.17
CA LYS A 118 -13.05 10.92 -8.55
C LYS A 118 -12.83 10.97 -10.04
N GLU A 119 -13.60 10.22 -10.84
CA GLU A 119 -13.53 10.34 -12.29
C GLU A 119 -13.83 11.77 -12.74
N ILE A 120 -14.87 12.39 -12.17
CA ILE A 120 -15.19 13.80 -12.41
C ILE A 120 -14.02 14.70 -12.00
N LEU A 121 -13.48 14.53 -10.79
CA LEU A 121 -12.37 15.36 -10.29
C LEU A 121 -11.10 15.26 -11.15
N ASN A 122 -10.82 14.08 -11.69
CA ASN A 122 -9.68 13.80 -12.57
C ASN A 122 -9.89 14.35 -13.99
N ASN A 123 -11.13 14.36 -14.48
CA ASN A 123 -11.49 14.84 -15.82
C ASN A 123 -11.73 16.37 -15.87
N ILE A 124 -11.78 17.05 -14.72
CA ILE A 124 -11.84 18.52 -14.64
C ILE A 124 -10.45 19.16 -14.81
N ILE A 125 -9.37 18.36 -14.85
CA ILE A 125 -7.99 18.82 -15.14
C ILE A 125 -7.73 18.83 -16.65
#